data_AF-A0A380SYK4-F1
#
_entry.id   AF-A0A380SYK4-F1
#
_cell.length_a   1.000
_cell.length_b   1.000
_cell.length_c   1.000
_cell.angle_alpha   90.00
_cell.angle_beta   90.00
_cell.angle_gamma   90.00
#
_symmetry.space_group_name_H-M   'P 1'
#
loop_
_entity.id
_entity.type
_entity.pdbx_description
1 polymer ?
#
loop_
_entity_poly.entity_id
_entity_poly.type
_entity_poly.pdbx_seq_one_letter_code
_entity_poly.pdbx_strand_id
1 'polypeptide(L)'
;MNVEPSQQHLTASIEGEQLVIRAGVEYLLNIIPFTDTWPTNNAGDPCKITDKEQFLKDLICELGRENEQGATLLHLAIDEAAAEVTEQGYESVELPEDFD
;
A
#
# COMPACT_ATOMS: atom_id res chain seq x y z
N MET A 1 -7.92 34.28 -0.83
CA MET A 1 -7.20 33.27 -1.61
C MET A 1 -7.27 31.99 -0.80
N ASN A 2 -8.13 31.05 -1.21
CA ASN A 2 -8.16 29.73 -0.61
C ASN A 2 -6.95 28.98 -1.13
N VAL A 3 -6.09 28.54 -0.21
CA VAL A 3 -5.00 27.62 -0.53
C VAL A 3 -5.67 26.30 -0.85
N GLU A 4 -5.54 25.81 -2.08
CA GLU A 4 -5.99 24.45 -2.41
C GLU A 4 -5.29 23.46 -1.46
N PRO A 5 -5.99 22.46 -0.91
CA PRO A 5 -5.34 21.45 -0.09
C PRO A 5 -4.28 20.76 -0.96
N SER A 6 -3.05 20.74 -0.46
CA SER A 6 -1.90 20.04 -1.03
C SER A 6 -2.30 18.71 -1.65
N GLN A 7 -1.81 18.43 -2.86
CA GLN A 7 -1.95 17.17 -3.59
C GLN A 7 -1.46 15.98 -2.75
N GLN A 8 -2.31 15.48 -1.84
CA GLN A 8 -2.03 14.26 -1.12
C GLN A 8 -2.37 13.09 -2.04
N HIS A 9 -1.34 12.55 -2.68
CA HIS A 9 -1.45 11.47 -3.63
C HIS A 9 -1.79 10.11 -2.99
N LEU A 10 -1.54 9.98 -1.68
CA LEU A 10 -1.96 8.89 -0.83
C LEU A 10 -2.34 9.47 0.55
N THR A 11 -3.47 9.07 1.10
CA THR A 11 -3.94 9.46 2.43
C THR A 11 -4.46 8.24 3.17
N ALA A 12 -4.15 8.14 4.46
CA ALA A 12 -4.74 7.17 5.37
C ALA A 12 -5.39 7.91 6.54
N SER A 13 -6.58 7.49 6.95
CA SER A 13 -7.34 8.09 8.05
C SER A 13 -8.28 7.08 8.69
N ILE A 14 -8.70 7.34 9.92
CA ILE A 14 -9.81 6.61 10.55
C ILE A 14 -11.11 7.39 10.32
N GLU A 15 -12.05 6.81 9.59
CA GLU A 15 -13.40 7.35 9.37
C GLU A 15 -14.40 6.45 10.13
N GLY A 16 -14.85 6.89 11.32
CA GLY A 16 -15.68 6.06 12.19
C GLY A 16 -14.90 4.87 12.77
N GLU A 17 -15.37 3.65 12.53
CA GLU A 17 -14.70 2.41 12.95
C GLU A 17 -13.86 1.77 11.82
N GLN A 18 -13.57 2.53 10.76
CA GLN A 18 -12.92 2.01 9.56
C GLN A 18 -11.60 2.72 9.28
N LEU A 19 -10.56 1.95 8.96
CA LEU A 19 -9.36 2.45 8.30
C LEU A 19 -9.69 2.72 6.83
N VAL A 20 -9.52 3.97 6.40
CA VAL A 20 -9.75 4.39 5.03
C VAL A 20 -8.43 4.83 4.41
N ILE A 21 -8.03 4.14 3.34
CA ILE A 21 -6.87 4.48 2.53
C ILE A 21 -7.38 4.97 1.18
N ARG A 22 -6.96 6.17 0.77
CA ARG A 22 -7.30 6.75 -0.53
C ARG A 22 -6.01 7.07 -1.29
N ALA A 23 -5.97 6.64 -2.54
CA ALA A 23 -4.84 6.88 -3.42
C ALA A 23 -5.33 7.48 -4.74
N GLY A 24 -4.60 8.48 -5.25
CA GLY A 24 -4.84 9.02 -6.57
C GLY A 24 -4.51 7.97 -7.63
N VAL A 25 -5.45 7.67 -8.51
CA VAL A 25 -5.27 6.66 -9.57
C VAL A 25 -4.07 6.96 -10.46
N GLU A 26 -3.94 8.20 -10.95
CA GLU A 26 -2.79 8.58 -11.79
C GLU A 26 -1.47 8.52 -11.03
N TYR A 27 -1.48 8.74 -9.72
CA TYR A 27 -0.28 8.57 -8.90
C TYR A 27 0.15 7.10 -8.85
N LEU A 28 -0.77 6.18 -8.58
CA LEU A 28 -0.49 4.74 -8.56
C LEU A 28 0.06 4.25 -9.89
N LEU A 29 -0.60 4.63 -10.99
CA LEU A 29 -0.18 4.23 -12.35
C LEU A 29 1.20 4.79 -12.73
N ASN A 30 1.59 5.92 -12.16
CA ASN A 30 2.90 6.51 -12.41
C ASN A 30 3.99 5.89 -11.53
N ILE A 31 3.72 5.54 -10.28
CA ILE A 31 4.76 5.06 -9.35
C ILE A 31 5.05 3.56 -9.48
N ILE A 32 4.01 2.74 -9.72
CA ILE A 32 4.12 1.27 -9.77
C ILE A 32 5.19 0.78 -10.77
N PRO A 33 5.30 1.33 -11.99
CA PRO A 33 6.32 0.86 -12.95
C PRO A 33 7.77 1.15 -12.55
N PHE A 34 8.01 1.95 -11.50
CA PHE A 34 9.35 2.28 -11.01
C PHE A 34 9.75 1.49 -9.75
N THR A 35 8.92 0.55 -9.28
CA THR A 35 9.31 -0.30 -8.16
C THR A 35 10.36 -1.32 -8.61
N ASP A 36 11.29 -1.68 -7.72
CA ASP A 36 12.33 -2.68 -8.02
C ASP A 36 11.75 -4.08 -8.30
N THR A 37 10.52 -4.30 -7.89
CA THR A 37 9.77 -5.55 -8.09
C THR A 37 8.96 -5.58 -9.39
N TRP A 38 8.94 -4.49 -10.16
CA TRP A 38 8.18 -4.43 -11.40
C TRP A 38 8.80 -5.35 -12.45
N PRO A 39 8.00 -6.24 -13.09
CA PRO A 39 8.56 -7.27 -13.95
C PRO A 39 9.24 -6.68 -15.19
N THR A 40 10.38 -7.26 -15.54
CA THR A 40 11.14 -6.96 -16.77
C THR A 40 11.16 -8.17 -17.71
N ASN A 41 11.34 -7.92 -18.99
CA ASN A 41 11.55 -8.97 -19.97
C ASN A 41 13.00 -9.52 -19.90
N ASN A 42 13.33 -10.53 -20.72
CA ASN A 42 14.68 -11.10 -20.78
C ASN A 42 15.79 -10.13 -21.24
N ALA A 43 15.42 -8.99 -21.82
CA ALA A 43 16.34 -7.92 -22.22
C ALA A 43 16.49 -6.83 -21.15
N GLY A 44 15.75 -6.92 -20.04
CA GLY A 44 15.73 -5.94 -18.96
C GLY A 44 14.75 -4.78 -19.17
N ASP A 45 13.91 -4.79 -20.21
CA ASP A 45 12.90 -3.75 -20.40
C ASP A 45 11.71 -3.97 -19.45
N PRO A 46 11.19 -2.93 -18.77
CA PRO A 46 10.05 -3.05 -17.88
C PRO A 46 8.75 -3.33 -18.64
N CYS A 47 7.86 -4.11 -18.01
CA CYS A 47 6.49 -4.28 -18.45
C CYS A 47 5.77 -2.92 -18.56
N LYS A 48 4.86 -2.79 -19.52
CA LYS A 48 4.08 -1.57 -19.72
C LYS A 48 2.62 -1.84 -19.43
N ILE A 49 1.97 -0.91 -18.72
CA ILE A 49 0.53 -0.92 -18.52
C ILE A 49 -0.11 -0.40 -19.80
N THR A 50 -0.86 -1.25 -20.50
CA THR A 50 -1.49 -0.94 -21.80
C THR A 50 -2.97 -0.55 -21.66
N ASP A 51 -3.64 -1.05 -20.63
CA ASP A 51 -5.00 -0.68 -20.25
C ASP A 51 -5.01 -0.29 -18.77
N LYS A 52 -5.10 1.02 -18.51
CA LYS A 52 -5.06 1.59 -17.16
C LYS A 52 -6.28 1.17 -16.33
N GLU A 53 -7.47 1.16 -16.94
CA GLU A 53 -8.71 0.90 -16.21
C GLU A 53 -8.79 -0.57 -15.82
N GLN A 54 -8.48 -1.47 -16.75
CA GLN A 54 -8.45 -2.90 -16.47
C GLN A 54 -7.37 -3.24 -15.43
N PHE A 55 -6.17 -2.65 -15.56
CA PHE A 55 -5.10 -2.86 -14.59
C PHE A 55 -5.52 -2.50 -13.15
N LEU A 56 -6.23 -1.38 -12.95
CA LEU A 56 -6.70 -0.99 -11.61
C LEU A 56 -7.76 -1.95 -11.07
N LYS A 57 -8.66 -2.47 -11.92
CA LYS A 57 -9.64 -3.48 -11.51
C LYS A 57 -8.93 -4.75 -11.05
N ASP A 58 -7.97 -5.22 -11.84
CA ASP A 58 -7.17 -6.41 -11.53
C ASP A 58 -6.37 -6.21 -10.24
N LEU A 59 -5.76 -5.02 -10.06
CA LEU A 59 -5.04 -4.65 -8.84
C LEU A 59 -5.94 -4.71 -7.60
N ILE A 60 -7.15 -4.16 -7.67
CA ILE A 60 -8.11 -4.21 -6.55
C ILE A 60 -8.52 -5.65 -6.24
N CYS A 61 -8.72 -6.48 -7.27
CA CYS A 61 -9.00 -7.90 -7.09
C CYS A 61 -7.87 -8.62 -6.37
N GLU A 62 -6.61 -8.39 -6.75
CA GLU A 62 -5.46 -9.02 -6.09
C GLU A 62 -5.24 -8.50 -4.65
N LEU A 63 -5.49 -7.20 -4.39
CA LEU A 63 -5.45 -6.65 -3.03
C LEU A 63 -6.47 -7.31 -2.08
N GLY A 64 -7.64 -7.69 -2.60
CA GLY A 64 -8.69 -8.38 -1.85
C GLY A 64 -8.58 -9.90 -1.86
N ARG A 65 -7.60 -10.48 -2.57
CA ARG A 65 -7.45 -11.92 -2.69
C ARG A 65 -6.88 -12.52 -1.42
N GLU A 66 -7.57 -13.51 -0.88
CA GLU A 66 -7.14 -14.26 0.30
C GLU A 66 -6.17 -15.39 -0.07
N ASN A 67 -5.17 -15.60 0.78
CA ASN A 67 -4.30 -16.77 0.76
C ASN A 67 -4.93 -17.94 1.54
N GLU A 68 -4.21 -19.06 1.66
CA GLU A 68 -4.69 -20.27 2.36
C GLU A 68 -5.01 -20.04 3.85
N GLN A 69 -4.51 -18.96 4.43
CA GLN A 69 -4.72 -18.58 5.83
C GLN A 69 -5.79 -17.48 5.99
N GLY A 70 -6.42 -17.05 4.89
CA GLY A 70 -7.41 -15.97 4.90
C GLY A 70 -6.81 -14.56 4.93
N ALA A 71 -5.48 -14.42 4.83
CA ALA A 71 -4.82 -13.11 4.78
C ALA A 71 -4.75 -12.59 3.34
N THR A 72 -4.84 -11.27 3.19
CA THR A 72 -4.74 -10.59 1.88
C THR A 72 -3.44 -9.79 1.78
N LEU A 73 -3.11 -9.28 0.59
CA LEU A 73 -1.96 -8.39 0.42
C LEU A 73 -2.06 -7.11 1.26
N LEU A 74 -3.27 -6.64 1.55
CA LEU A 74 -3.47 -5.51 2.46
C LEU A 74 -3.08 -5.84 3.90
N HIS A 75 -3.33 -7.07 4.36
CA HIS A 75 -2.90 -7.49 5.70
C HIS A 75 -1.38 -7.43 5.81
N LEU A 76 -0.65 -7.93 4.81
CA LEU A 76 0.82 -7.88 4.80
C LEU A 76 1.36 -6.45 4.88
N ALA A 77 0.75 -5.51 4.16
CA ALA A 77 1.13 -4.09 4.22
C ALA A 77 0.85 -3.46 5.59
N ILE A 78 -0.22 -3.89 6.27
CA ILE A 78 -0.55 -3.45 7.62
C ILE A 78 0.39 -4.08 8.65
N ASP A 79 0.74 -5.36 8.49
CA ASP A 79 1.66 -6.07 9.37
C ASP A 79 3.03 -5.39 9.40
N GLU A 80 3.56 -5.01 8.22
CA GLU A 80 4.81 -4.25 8.13
C GLU A 80 4.71 -2.89 8.85
N ALA A 81 3.61 -2.16 8.63
CA ALA A 81 3.40 -0.88 9.31
C ALA A 81 3.27 -1.04 10.84
N ALA A 82 2.65 -2.13 11.31
CA ALA A 82 2.52 -2.43 12.73
C ALA A 82 3.86 -2.84 13.37
N ALA A 83 4.70 -3.58 12.63
CA ALA A 83 6.06 -3.90 13.05
C ALA A 83 6.89 -2.63 13.23
N GLU A 84 6.87 -1.71 12.25
CA GLU A 84 7.53 -0.40 12.36
C GLU A 84 7.00 0.41 13.54
N VAL A 85 5.69 0.38 13.82
CA VAL A 85 5.16 1.05 15.02
C VAL A 85 5.79 0.52 16.31
N THR A 86 6.05 -0.78 16.34
CA THR A 86 6.64 -1.45 17.50
C THR A 86 8.14 -1.14 17.61
N GLU A 87 8.87 -1.16 16.48
CA GLU A 87 10.30 -0.88 16.44
C GLU A 87 10.64 0.58 16.75
N GLN A 88 9.81 1.52 16.29
CA GLN A 88 10.01 2.95 16.57
C GLN A 88 9.65 3.33 18.02
N GLY A 89 9.18 2.37 18.83
CA GLY A 89 8.90 2.57 20.25
C GLY A 89 7.73 3.51 20.53
N TYR A 90 6.71 3.51 19.66
CA TYR A 90 5.51 4.30 19.93
C TYR A 90 4.80 3.77 21.18
N GLU A 91 4.32 4.68 22.03
CA GLU A 91 3.66 4.39 23.32
C GLU A 91 2.34 3.61 23.20
N SER A 92 1.92 3.28 21.98
CA SER A 92 0.70 2.53 21.68
C SER A 92 0.83 1.02 21.93
N VAL A 93 2.03 0.50 22.11
CA VAL A 93 2.29 -0.94 22.34
C VAL A 93 3.24 -1.15 23.52
N GLU A 94 2.91 -2.10 24.38
CA GLU A 94 3.80 -2.58 25.45
C GLU A 94 4.62 -3.75 24.92
N LEU A 95 5.95 -3.60 24.91
CA LEU A 95 6.84 -4.71 24.59
C LEU A 95 6.87 -5.71 25.75
N PRO A 96 6.93 -7.03 25.48
CA PRO A 96 7.13 -8.04 26.52
C PRO A 96 8.38 -7.72 27.34
N GLU A 97 8.38 -8.09 28.63
CA GLU A 97 9.47 -7.77 29.58
C GLU A 97 10.88 -8.28 29.18
N ASP A 98 10.97 -9.16 28.17
CA ASP A 98 12.21 -9.76 27.64
C ASP A 98 12.62 -9.26 26.22
N PHE A 99 12.14 -8.10 25.77
CA PHE A 99 12.61 -7.49 24.52
C PHE A 99 13.96 -6.78 24.76
N ASP A 100 15.07 -7.45 24.42
CA ASP A 100 16.46 -6.94 24.52
C ASP A 100 16.77 -5.83 23.50
#